data_AF-A0A938VT17-F1
#
_entry.id   AF-A0A938VT17-F1
#
_cell.length_a   1.000
_cell.length_b   1.000
_cell.length_c   1.000
_cell.angle_alpha   90.00
_cell.angle_beta   90.00
_cell.angle_gamma   90.00
#
_symmetry.space_group_name_H-M   'P 1'
#
loop_
_entity.id
_entity.type
_entity.pdbx_description
1 polymer ?
#
loop_
_entity_poly.entity_id
_entity_poly.type
_entity_poly.pdbx_seq_one_letter_code
_entity_poly.pdbx_strand_id
1 'polypeptide(L)'
;MADPWRPRPRDLVIGGIPWIARMADKARARAGGTIGDYIYPCPLDKRVLGEIGMSADEFLNVATSVPGDADLVAQVRAALRRQR
;
A
#
# COMPACT_ATOMS: atom_id res chain seq x y z
N MET A 1 14.47 -0.48 24.05
CA MET A 1 14.76 -0.65 22.61
C MET A 1 13.45 -0.46 21.88
N ALA A 2 13.35 0.48 20.93
CA ALA A 2 12.12 0.64 20.15
C ALA A 2 11.87 -0.62 19.33
N ASP A 3 10.63 -1.09 19.27
CA ASP A 3 10.27 -2.20 18.40
C ASP A 3 10.64 -1.86 16.94
N PRO A 4 11.27 -2.78 16.20
CA PRO A 4 11.58 -2.55 14.80
C PRO A 4 10.27 -2.33 14.03
N TRP A 5 10.27 -1.31 13.16
CA TRP A 5 9.12 -1.04 12.30
C TRP A 5 8.78 -2.28 11.47
N ARG A 6 7.50 -2.62 11.42
CA ARG A 6 6.99 -3.77 10.66
C ARG A 6 5.62 -3.43 10.08
N PRO A 7 5.36 -3.76 8.81
CA PRO A 7 4.08 -3.49 8.18
C PRO A 7 3.01 -4.42 8.75
N ARG A 8 1.75 -4.00 8.63
CA ARG A 8 0.58 -4.74 9.13
C ARG A 8 0.50 -6.18 8.61
N PRO A 9 -0.18 -7.08 9.35
CA PRO A 9 -0.30 -8.49 9.01
C PRO A 9 -0.81 -8.76 7.58
N ARG A 10 -0.48 -9.93 7.04
CA ARG A 10 -0.80 -10.32 5.65
C ARG A 10 -2.29 -10.59 5.42
N ASP A 11 -2.98 -10.98 6.48
CA ASP A 11 -4.41 -11.32 6.56
C ASP A 11 -5.30 -10.09 6.84
N LEU A 12 -4.72 -8.93 7.14
CA LEU A 12 -5.50 -7.71 7.32
C LEU A 12 -6.05 -7.24 5.97
N VAL A 13 -7.38 -7.24 5.87
CA VAL A 13 -8.13 -6.76 4.71
C VAL A 13 -8.80 -5.43 5.06
N ILE A 14 -8.58 -4.39 4.25
CA ILE A 14 -9.25 -3.09 4.40
C ILE A 14 -10.09 -2.81 3.15
N GLY A 15 -11.30 -2.31 3.33
CA GLY A 15 -12.18 -1.96 2.20
C GLY A 15 -12.58 -3.14 1.29
N GLY A 16 -12.40 -4.38 1.76
CA GLY A 16 -12.61 -5.60 0.97
C GLY A 16 -11.47 -5.92 -0.01
N ILE A 17 -10.34 -5.21 0.07
CA ILE A 17 -9.19 -5.39 -0.82
C ILE A 17 -8.03 -5.96 0.01
N PRO A 18 -7.60 -7.21 -0.25
CA PRO A 18 -6.45 -7.78 0.46
C PRO A 18 -5.17 -7.01 0.17
N TRP A 19 -4.19 -7.15 1.05
CA TRP A 19 -2.81 -6.69 0.86
C TRP A 19 -2.56 -5.16 0.82
N ILE A 20 -3.56 -4.33 0.52
CA ILE A 20 -3.35 -2.88 0.37
C ILE A 20 -2.94 -2.18 1.67
N ALA A 21 -3.41 -2.65 2.83
CA ALA A 21 -2.98 -2.13 4.13
C ALA A 21 -1.47 -2.32 4.34
N ARG A 22 -1.01 -3.56 4.16
CA ARG A 22 0.40 -3.93 4.27
C ARG A 22 1.27 -3.21 3.24
N MET A 23 0.79 -3.10 2.01
CA MET A 23 1.49 -2.39 0.94
C MET A 23 1.62 -0.90 1.22
N ALA A 24 0.57 -0.26 1.76
CA ALA A 24 0.59 1.15 2.15
C ALA A 24 1.58 1.43 3.29
N ASP A 25 1.69 0.53 4.26
CA ASP A 25 2.70 0.68 5.33
C ASP A 25 4.10 0.66 4.73
N LYS A 26 4.37 -0.28 3.82
CA LYS A 26 5.65 -0.36 3.11
C LYS A 26 5.93 0.88 2.27
N ALA A 27 4.93 1.39 1.56
CA ALA A 27 5.04 2.63 0.79
C ALA A 27 5.39 3.82 1.70
N ARG A 28 4.66 3.98 2.81
CA ARG A 28 4.90 5.05 3.81
C ARG A 28 6.28 4.94 4.44
N ALA A 29 6.72 3.73 4.81
CA ALA A 29 8.04 3.52 5.38
C ALA A 29 9.17 3.68 4.34
N ARG A 30 8.94 3.34 3.07
CA ARG A 30 9.88 3.62 1.98
C ARG A 30 10.10 5.12 1.81
N ALA A 31 9.02 5.89 1.87
CA ALA A 31 9.06 7.35 1.79
C ALA A 31 9.72 7.98 3.03
N GLY A 32 9.46 7.42 4.22
CA GLY A 32 10.06 7.88 5.48
C GLY A 32 11.47 7.36 5.76
N GLY A 33 12.05 6.51 4.90
CA GLY A 33 13.37 5.92 5.13
C GLY A 33 13.42 4.89 6.28
N THR A 34 12.28 4.37 6.73
CA THR A 34 12.14 3.48 7.89
C THR A 34 11.77 2.05 7.52
N ILE A 35 11.81 1.69 6.23
CA ILE A 35 11.34 0.40 5.71
C ILE A 35 12.17 -0.81 6.20
N GLY A 36 13.43 -0.60 6.63
CA GLY A 36 14.32 -1.68 7.04
C GLY A 36 14.57 -2.68 5.92
N ASP A 37 14.44 -3.98 6.22
CA ASP A 37 14.66 -5.09 5.28
C ASP A 37 13.47 -5.36 4.35
N TYR A 38 12.35 -4.65 4.52
CA TYR A 38 11.21 -4.82 3.64
C TYR A 38 11.46 -4.15 2.28
N ILE A 39 10.98 -4.77 1.21
CA ILE A 39 11.15 -4.27 -0.16
C ILE A 39 9.83 -3.70 -0.66
N TYR A 40 9.83 -2.46 -1.14
CA TYR A 40 8.71 -1.84 -1.85
C TYR A 40 9.15 -1.33 -3.23
N PRO A 41 8.44 -1.66 -4.32
CA PRO A 41 7.40 -2.69 -4.42
C PRO A 41 7.99 -4.11 -4.49
N CYS A 42 7.49 -5.05 -3.68
CA CYS A 42 7.86 -6.48 -3.81
C CYS A 42 7.06 -7.18 -4.93
N PRO A 43 7.39 -8.44 -5.32
CA PRO A 43 6.67 -9.15 -6.37
C PRO A 43 5.15 -9.24 -6.15
N LEU A 44 4.71 -9.42 -4.89
CA LEU A 44 3.29 -9.46 -4.55
C LEU A 44 2.64 -8.07 -4.63
N ASP A 45 3.34 -7.01 -4.22
CA ASP A 45 2.85 -5.63 -4.40
C ASP A 45 2.63 -5.34 -5.88
N LYS A 46 3.61 -5.67 -6.74
CA LYS A 46 3.52 -5.48 -8.19
C LYS A 46 2.33 -6.22 -8.80
N ARG A 47 2.04 -7.43 -8.34
CA ARG A 47 0.86 -8.19 -8.78
C ARG A 47 -0.44 -7.49 -8.40
N VAL A 48 -0.59 -7.12 -7.12
CA VAL A 48 -1.79 -6.43 -6.61
C VAL A 48 -1.97 -5.08 -7.30
N LEU A 49 -0.88 -4.34 -7.53
CA LEU A 49 -0.87 -3.10 -8.29
C LEU A 49 -1.32 -3.29 -9.75
N GLY A 50 -0.91 -4.37 -10.40
CA GLY A 50 -1.38 -4.74 -11.72
C GLY A 50 -2.89 -5.03 -11.77
N GLU A 51 -3.43 -5.72 -10.76
CA GLU A 51 -4.87 -5.97 -10.62
C GLU A 51 -5.66 -4.68 -10.32
N ILE A 52 -5.05 -3.75 -9.58
CA ILE A 52 -5.61 -2.42 -9.27
C ILE A 52 -5.40 -1.44 -10.43
N GLY A 53 -4.59 -1.77 -11.44
CA GLY A 53 -4.14 -0.88 -12.53
C GLY A 53 -3.55 0.44 -12.04
N MET A 54 -2.66 0.35 -11.05
CA MET A 54 -1.83 1.46 -10.58
C MET A 54 -0.36 1.10 -10.69
N SER A 55 0.48 2.07 -11.02
CA SER A 55 1.92 1.95 -10.86
C SER A 55 2.32 2.01 -9.38
N ALA A 56 3.53 1.52 -9.07
CA ALA A 56 4.07 1.61 -7.72
C ALA A 56 4.29 3.05 -7.25
N ASP A 57 4.62 3.97 -8.17
CA ASP A 57 4.83 5.38 -7.86
C ASP A 57 3.49 6.09 -7.61
N GLU A 58 2.45 5.81 -8.41
CA GLU A 58 1.09 6.31 -8.14
C GLU A 58 0.59 5.83 -6.77
N PHE A 59 0.78 4.55 -6.45
CA PHE A 59 0.36 4.03 -5.16
C PHE A 59 1.18 4.60 -4.01
N LEU A 60 2.49 4.82 -4.20
CA LEU A 60 3.35 5.47 -3.22
C LEU A 60 2.82 6.87 -2.90
N ASN A 61 2.53 7.66 -3.93
CA ASN A 61 1.98 9.01 -3.79
C ASN A 61 0.64 9.01 -3.07
N VAL A 62 -0.26 8.08 -3.42
CA VAL A 62 -1.55 7.93 -2.71
C VAL A 62 -1.33 7.57 -1.24
N ALA A 63 -0.51 6.57 -0.95
CA ALA A 63 -0.28 6.09 0.41
C ALA A 63 0.35 7.14 1.33
N THR A 64 1.17 8.05 0.80
CA THR A 64 1.80 9.14 1.55
C THR A 64 0.93 10.39 1.64
N SER A 65 0.00 10.59 0.72
CA SER A 65 -0.87 11.77 0.66
C SER A 65 -2.16 11.62 1.48
N VAL A 66 -2.58 10.39 1.80
CA VAL A 66 -3.81 10.14 2.56
C VAL A 66 -3.53 9.76 4.02
N PRO A 67 -4.25 10.35 4.99
CA PRO A 67 -3.98 10.15 6.41
C PRO A 67 -4.47 8.78 6.93
N GLY A 68 -5.50 8.20 6.31
CA GLY A 68 -6.18 7.01 6.83
C GLY A 68 -6.45 5.92 5.81
N ASP A 69 -6.85 4.75 6.32
CA ASP A 69 -7.20 3.59 5.49
C ASP A 69 -8.48 3.83 4.68
N ALA A 70 -9.44 4.59 5.20
CA ALA A 70 -10.68 4.90 4.48
C ALA A 70 -10.39 5.68 3.18
N ASP A 71 -9.52 6.69 3.25
CA ASP A 71 -9.11 7.49 2.09
C ASP A 71 -8.25 6.68 1.11
N LEU A 72 -7.35 5.83 1.63
CA LEU A 72 -6.57 4.90 0.81
C LEU A 72 -7.50 3.96 0.02
N VAL A 73 -8.48 3.36 0.69
CA VAL A 73 -9.48 2.49 0.06
C VAL A 73 -10.28 3.26 -0.99
N ALA A 74 -10.68 4.49 -0.71
CA ALA A 74 -11.41 5.33 -1.66
C ALA A 74 -10.60 5.57 -2.95
N GLN A 75 -9.31 5.88 -2.82
CA GLN A 75 -8.42 6.12 -3.97
C GLN A 75 -8.16 4.85 -4.79
N VAL A 76 -7.93 3.72 -4.11
CA VAL A 76 -7.77 2.42 -4.79
C VAL A 76 -9.06 2.05 -5.54
N ARG A 77 -10.24 2.25 -4.94
CA ARG A 77 -11.53 2.02 -5.60
C ARG A 77 -11.78 2.97 -6.76
N ALA A 78 -11.30 4.20 -6.68
CA ALA A 78 -11.35 5.13 -7.81
C ALA A 78 -10.48 4.61 -8.97
N ALA A 79 -9.29 4.08 -8.69
CA ALA A 79 -8.41 3.48 -9.70
C ALA A 79 -9.02 2.24 -10.37
N LEU A 80 -9.62 1.34 -9.59
CA LEU A 80 -10.34 0.18 -10.11
C LEU A 80 -11.50 0.57 -11.04
N ARG A 81 -12.19 1.68 -10.75
CA ARG A 81 -13.29 2.19 -11.59
C ARG A 81 -12.82 2.77 -12.91
N ARG A 82 -11.58 3.29 -13.00
CA ARG A 82 -11.03 3.83 -14.26
C ARG A 82 -10.70 2.75 -15.29
N GLN A 83 -10.62 1.48 -14.87
CA GLN A 83 -10.32 0.34 -15.75
C GLN A 83 -11.55 -0.41 -16.25
N ARG A 84 -12.75 -0.03 -15.80
CA ARG A 84 -14.01 -0.59 -16.27
C ARG A 84 -14.63 0.35 -17.29
#